data_AF-A0A6B0HLH3-F1
#
_entry.id   AF-A0A6B0HLH3-F1
#
_cell.length_a   1.000
_cell.length_b   1.000
_cell.length_c   1.000
_cell.angle_alpha   90.00
_cell.angle_beta   90.00
_cell.angle_gamma   90.00
#
_symmetry.space_group_name_H-M   'P 1'
#
loop_
_entity.id
_entity.type
_entity.pdbx_description
1 polymer ?
#
loop_
_entity_poly.entity_id
_entity_poly.type
_entity_poly.pdbx_seq_one_letter_code
_entity_poly.pdbx_strand_id
1 'polypeptide(L)'
;MGRGRSVATSQRSELVFVIALAVYRLLHPDARVRLTGGHEVAFDADEQHLPLEAGADGLLTGDYLTTGGQSAVADLDVVDRAGLEPNREVNAFDPDEIRARGATSSDDD
;
A
#
# COMPACT_ATOMS: atom_id res chain seq x y z
N MET A 1 -24.53 -8.18 -8.09
CA MET A 1 -25.03 -8.05 -6.70
C MET A 1 -23.86 -8.16 -5.72
N GLY A 2 -23.18 -7.06 -5.41
CA GLY A 2 -22.16 -7.04 -4.36
C GLY A 2 -22.82 -7.04 -2.98
N ARG A 3 -22.55 -8.05 -2.17
CA ARG A 3 -22.94 -8.03 -0.75
C ARG A 3 -22.02 -7.02 -0.06
N GLY A 4 -22.53 -5.84 0.26
CA GLY A 4 -21.83 -4.89 1.11
C GLY A 4 -21.47 -5.57 2.42
N ARG A 5 -20.18 -5.65 2.74
CA ARG A 5 -19.73 -6.10 4.07
C ARG A 5 -20.29 -5.12 5.10
N SER A 6 -20.81 -5.64 6.21
CA SER A 6 -21.16 -4.81 7.37
C SER A 6 -19.90 -4.09 7.86
N VAL A 7 -20.01 -2.78 8.13
CA VAL A 7 -18.94 -1.92 8.63
C VAL A 7 -18.17 -2.56 9.79
N ALA A 8 -18.90 -3.18 10.74
CA ALA A 8 -18.30 -3.84 11.90
C ALA A 8 -17.42 -5.07 11.56
N THR A 9 -17.66 -5.72 10.41
CA THR A 9 -16.85 -6.85 9.94
C THR A 9 -15.60 -6.39 9.19
N SER A 10 -15.65 -5.24 8.50
CA SER A 10 -14.47 -4.67 7.83
C SER A 10 -13.44 -4.16 8.84
N GLN A 11 -13.93 -3.40 9.83
CA GLN A 11 -13.09 -2.79 10.85
C GLN A 11 -12.34 -3.82 11.72
N ARG A 12 -12.96 -4.99 11.98
CA ARG A 12 -12.26 -6.08 12.67
C ARG A 12 -11.13 -6.69 11.84
N SER A 13 -11.31 -6.85 10.53
CA SER A 13 -10.25 -7.40 9.68
C SER A 13 -9.08 -6.45 9.50
N GLU A 14 -9.33 -5.14 9.37
CA GLU A 14 -8.29 -4.11 9.27
C GLU A 14 -7.41 -4.09 10.54
N LEU A 15 -8.04 -4.11 11.72
CA LEU A 15 -7.32 -4.16 12.99
C LEU A 15 -6.44 -5.42 13.13
N VAL A 16 -6.97 -6.60 12.75
CA VAL A 16 -6.20 -7.84 12.77
C VAL A 16 -4.99 -7.77 11.84
N PHE A 17 -5.14 -7.15 10.67
CA PHE A 17 -4.07 -6.96 9.71
C PHE A 17 -2.95 -6.08 10.29
N VAL A 18 -3.29 -4.93 10.86
CA VAL A 18 -2.35 -4.01 11.52
C VAL A 18 -1.63 -4.69 12.68
N ILE A 19 -2.36 -5.39 13.55
CA ILE A 19 -1.76 -6.12 14.68
C ILE A 19 -0.82 -7.22 14.19
N ALA A 20 -1.19 -7.95 13.14
CA ALA A 20 -0.33 -9.00 12.58
C ALA A 20 1.01 -8.43 12.09
N LEU A 21 0.99 -7.27 11.41
CA LEU A 21 2.21 -6.60 10.97
C LEU A 21 3.06 -6.12 12.14
N ALA A 22 2.46 -5.49 13.15
CA ALA A 22 3.17 -5.02 14.33
C ALA A 22 3.85 -6.17 15.09
N VAL A 23 3.15 -7.30 15.25
CA VAL A 23 3.72 -8.51 15.85
C VAL A 23 4.83 -9.08 14.99
N TYR A 24 4.65 -9.16 13.66
CA TYR A 24 5.68 -9.69 12.77
C TYR A 24 6.95 -8.84 12.79
N ARG A 25 6.84 -7.51 12.75
CA ARG A 25 7.98 -6.59 12.87
C ARG A 25 8.65 -6.69 14.23
N LEU A 26 7.89 -6.83 15.31
CA LEU A 26 8.46 -7.04 16.65
C LEU A 26 9.29 -8.32 16.73
N LEU A 27 8.80 -9.42 16.14
CA LEU A 27 9.49 -10.71 16.11
C LEU A 27 10.67 -10.76 15.13
N HIS A 28 10.60 -9.97 14.05
CA HIS A 28 11.56 -9.95 12.96
C HIS A 28 12.00 -8.51 12.64
N PRO A 29 12.83 -7.89 13.49
CA PRO A 29 13.16 -6.47 13.37
C PRO A 29 13.88 -6.10 12.07
N ASP A 30 14.65 -7.02 11.50
CA ASP A 30 15.47 -6.78 10.30
C ASP A 30 14.86 -7.37 9.02
N ALA A 31 13.71 -8.05 9.11
CA ALA A 31 13.09 -8.66 7.95
C ALA A 31 12.34 -7.60 7.12
N ARG A 32 12.47 -7.71 5.80
CA ARG A 32 11.66 -6.94 4.84
C ARG A 32 10.22 -7.44 4.89
N VAL A 33 9.27 -6.57 5.19
CA VAL A 33 7.84 -6.87 5.25
C VAL A 33 7.14 -6.10 4.14
N ARG A 34 6.82 -6.80 3.05
CA ARG A 34 6.21 -6.20 1.86
C ARG A 34 4.73 -6.49 1.79
N LEU A 35 3.92 -5.44 1.59
CA LEU A 35 2.54 -5.58 1.18
C LEU A 35 2.52 -5.92 -0.31
N THR A 36 1.71 -6.90 -0.67
CA THR A 36 1.57 -7.37 -2.05
C THR A 36 0.09 -7.31 -2.46
N GLY A 37 -0.28 -8.03 -3.53
CA GLY A 37 -1.64 -8.03 -4.05
C GLY A 37 -2.74 -8.13 -2.99
N GLY A 38 -3.72 -7.22 -3.09
CA GLY A 38 -4.88 -7.13 -2.21
C GLY A 38 -4.76 -6.09 -1.10
N HIS A 39 -3.63 -5.40 -0.95
CA HIS A 39 -3.51 -4.32 0.05
C HIS A 39 -4.38 -3.11 -0.30
N GLU A 40 -4.60 -2.86 -1.58
CA GLU A 40 -5.41 -1.76 -2.11
C GLU A 40 -6.91 -1.87 -1.80
N VAL A 41 -7.38 -3.08 -1.44
CA VAL A 41 -8.77 -3.34 -1.05
C VAL A 41 -8.91 -3.76 0.42
N ALA A 42 -7.80 -3.80 1.16
CA ALA A 42 -7.79 -4.23 2.56
C ALA A 42 -8.24 -3.12 3.53
N PHE A 43 -8.08 -1.84 3.13
CA PHE A 43 -8.39 -0.65 3.92
C PHE A 43 -9.12 0.39 3.05
N ASP A 44 -9.85 1.29 3.70
CA ASP A 44 -10.33 2.51 3.05
C ASP A 44 -9.14 3.37 2.59
N ALA A 45 -9.34 4.17 1.54
CA ALA A 45 -8.25 4.87 0.85
C ALA A 45 -7.44 5.80 1.76
N ASP A 46 -8.09 6.43 2.75
CA ASP A 46 -7.44 7.28 3.74
C ASP A 46 -6.72 6.49 4.83
N GLU A 47 -6.95 5.18 4.96
CA GLU A 47 -6.37 4.28 5.98
C GLU A 47 -5.29 3.32 5.45
N GLN A 48 -5.07 3.26 4.13
CA GLN A 48 -4.06 2.37 3.51
C GLN A 48 -2.62 2.59 3.99
N HIS A 49 -2.34 3.71 4.68
CA HIS A 49 -1.04 4.04 5.26
C HIS A 49 -0.76 3.29 6.57
N LEU A 50 -1.80 2.87 7.31
CA LEU A 50 -1.67 2.24 8.64
C LEU A 50 -0.77 0.98 8.66
N PRO A 51 -0.80 0.09 7.67
CA PRO A 51 0.15 -1.02 7.57
C PRO A 51 1.63 -0.63 7.59
N LEU A 52 1.99 0.50 6.95
CA LEU A 52 3.36 0.99 6.91
C LEU A 52 3.80 1.48 8.29
N GLU A 53 2.94 2.22 8.99
CA GLU A 53 3.17 2.63 10.38
C GLU A 53 3.29 1.43 11.34
N ALA A 54 2.55 0.36 11.05
CA ALA A 54 2.58 -0.87 11.83
C ALA A 54 3.84 -1.73 11.62
N GLY A 55 4.68 -1.40 10.63
CA GLY A 55 5.93 -2.09 10.37
C GLY A 55 6.02 -2.84 9.06
N ALA A 56 5.15 -2.58 8.08
CA ALA A 56 5.50 -2.87 6.69
C ALA A 56 6.56 -1.86 6.18
N ASP A 57 7.49 -2.30 5.33
CA ASP A 57 8.58 -1.48 4.76
C ASP A 57 8.69 -1.57 3.24
N GLY A 58 7.69 -2.14 2.58
CA GLY A 58 7.61 -2.08 1.14
C GLY A 58 6.24 -2.38 0.60
N LEU A 59 6.02 -1.91 -0.62
CA LEU A 59 4.82 -2.11 -1.42
C LEU A 59 5.21 -2.77 -2.73
N LEU A 60 4.33 -3.65 -3.23
CA LEU A 60 4.34 -4.06 -4.62
C LEU A 60 3.38 -3.14 -5.36
N THR A 61 3.88 -2.36 -6.32
CA THR A 61 3.12 -1.27 -6.93
C THR A 61 2.68 -1.61 -8.36
N GLY A 62 1.56 -1.03 -8.82
CA GLY A 62 1.05 -1.22 -10.18
C GLY A 62 0.32 -2.55 -10.37
N ASP A 63 0.27 -3.03 -11.62
CA ASP A 63 -0.36 -4.32 -11.91
C ASP A 63 0.46 -5.47 -11.33
N TYR A 64 -0.24 -6.37 -10.63
CA TYR A 64 0.33 -7.59 -10.12
C TYR A 64 0.37 -8.66 -11.22
N LEU A 65 1.15 -9.73 -11.00
CA LEU A 65 1.37 -10.79 -11.99
C LEU A 65 0.06 -11.38 -12.57
N THR A 66 -1.01 -11.43 -11.79
CA THR A 66 -2.29 -12.07 -12.19
C THR A 66 -3.53 -11.23 -11.89
N THR A 67 -3.38 -10.08 -11.24
CA THR A 67 -4.49 -9.25 -10.75
C THR A 67 -4.14 -7.78 -10.94
N GLY A 68 -5.12 -6.97 -11.33
CA GLY A 68 -4.93 -5.51 -11.33
C GLY A 68 -4.63 -5.02 -9.93
N GLY A 69 -3.74 -4.04 -9.83
CA GLY A 69 -3.38 -3.40 -8.56
C GLY A 69 -3.75 -1.93 -8.55
N GLN A 70 -3.27 -1.21 -7.54
CA GLN A 70 -3.37 0.24 -7.52
C GLN A 70 -2.24 0.89 -8.31
N SER A 71 -2.46 2.13 -8.76
CA SER A 71 -1.43 2.85 -9.52
C SER A 71 -0.24 3.19 -8.63
N ALA A 72 0.95 3.24 -9.23
CA ALA A 72 2.17 3.65 -8.50
C ALA A 72 2.08 5.09 -7.93
N VAL A 73 1.22 5.94 -8.49
CA VAL A 73 0.95 7.29 -7.95
C VAL A 73 0.14 7.20 -6.65
N ALA A 74 -0.90 6.35 -6.61
CA ALA A 74 -1.66 6.13 -5.39
C ALA A 74 -0.79 5.51 -4.28
N ASP A 75 0.09 4.57 -4.63
CA ASP A 75 1.05 4.01 -3.68
C ASP A 75 2.00 5.07 -3.11
N LEU A 76 2.44 6.04 -3.94
CA LEU A 76 3.25 7.16 -3.46
C LEU A 76 2.48 8.03 -2.45
N ASP A 77 1.22 8.32 -2.70
CA ASP A 77 0.38 9.10 -1.78
C ASP A 77 0.19 8.37 -0.43
N VAL A 78 0.11 7.04 -0.45
CA VAL A 78 0.05 6.20 0.75
C VAL A 78 1.36 6.27 1.54
N VAL A 79 2.50 6.17 0.86
CA VAL A 79 3.85 6.30 1.48
C VAL A 79 4.03 7.69 2.09
N ASP A 80 3.67 8.74 1.35
CA ASP A 80 3.74 10.13 1.82
C ASP A 80 2.85 10.35 3.05
N ARG A 81 1.64 9.77 3.06
CA ARG A 81 0.72 9.85 4.20
C ARG A 81 1.25 9.19 5.46
N ALA A 82 2.01 8.09 5.32
CA ALA A 82 2.70 7.44 6.42
C ALA A 82 3.94 8.24 6.91
N GLY A 83 4.29 9.36 6.28
CA GLY A 83 5.48 10.14 6.58
C GLY A 83 6.79 9.43 6.21
N LEU A 84 6.73 8.51 5.25
CA LEU A 84 7.86 7.73 4.76
C LEU A 84 8.32 8.23 3.38
N GLU A 85 9.45 7.71 2.92
CA GLU A 85 9.96 7.97 1.59
C GLU A 85 10.46 6.70 0.91
N PRO A 86 10.34 6.59 -0.43
CA PRO A 86 10.92 5.47 -1.18
C PRO A 86 12.45 5.44 -1.03
N ASN A 87 13.02 4.25 -0.80
CA ASN A 87 14.47 4.07 -0.78
C ASN A 87 15.06 4.28 -2.20
N ARG A 88 15.99 5.22 -2.32
CA ARG A 88 16.69 5.59 -3.57
C ARG A 88 18.18 5.22 -3.57
N GLU A 89 18.64 4.45 -2.59
CA GLU A 89 20.06 4.09 -2.46
C GLU A 89 20.48 3.07 -3.52
N VAL A 90 19.54 2.25 -3.98
CA VAL A 90 19.80 1.10 -4.87
C VAL A 90 19.29 1.30 -6.29
N ASN A 91 18.57 2.39 -6.57
CA ASN A 91 18.03 2.71 -7.88
C ASN A 91 17.87 4.23 -8.08
N ALA A 92 17.85 4.67 -9.34
CA ALA A 92 17.58 6.06 -9.71
C ALA A 92 16.07 6.36 -9.74
N PHE A 93 15.36 6.03 -8.66
CA PHE A 93 13.92 6.28 -8.57
C PHE A 93 13.63 7.78 -8.37
N ASP A 94 12.80 8.35 -9.24
CA ASP A 94 12.30 9.73 -9.15
C ASP A 94 10.76 9.73 -9.01
N PRO A 95 10.19 10.08 -7.85
CA PRO A 95 8.74 10.10 -7.67
C PRO A 95 8.05 11.17 -8.52
N ASP A 96 8.73 12.25 -8.91
CA ASP A 96 8.11 13.31 -9.71
C ASP A 96 7.86 12.83 -11.16
N GLU A 97 8.76 12.02 -11.71
CA GLU A 97 8.55 11.34 -12.99
C GLU A 97 7.35 10.37 -12.93
N ILE A 98 7.19 9.65 -11.81
CA ILE A 98 6.05 8.72 -11.62
C ILE A 98 4.74 9.50 -11.60
N ARG A 99 4.68 10.60 -10.83
CA ARG A 99 3.48 11.47 -10.76
C ARG A 99 3.17 12.11 -12.12
N ALA A 100 4.19 12.57 -12.85
CA ALA A 100 4.02 13.12 -14.19
C ALA A 100 3.43 12.09 -15.17
N ARG A 101 3.90 10.84 -15.12
CA ARG A 101 3.37 9.75 -15.95
C ARG A 101 1.91 9.42 -15.63
N GLY A 102 1.54 9.42 -14.35
CA GLY A 102 0.15 9.20 -13.94
C GLY A 102 -0.82 10.29 -14.41
N ALA A 103 -0.35 11.55 -14.49
CA ALA A 103 -1.14 12.65 -15.03
C ALA A 103 -1.39 12.53 -16.54
N THR A 104 -0.53 11.84 -17.28
CA THR A 104 -0.68 11.62 -18.74
C THR A 104 -1.54 10.40 -19.10
N SER A 105 -1.81 9.50 -18.16
CA SER A 105 -2.62 8.28 -18.40
C SER A 105 -4.11 8.45 -18.14
N SER A 106 -4.57 9.63 -17.67
CA SER A 106 -5.99 9.90 -17.40
C SER A 106 -6.81 10.34 -18.62
N ASP A 107 -6.21 10.33 -19.82
CA ASP A 107 -6.86 10.77 -21.07
C ASP A 107 -7.37 9.62 -21.97
N ASP A 108 -7.16 8.35 -21.59
CA ASP A 108 -7.63 7.17 -22.34
C ASP A 108 -8.23 6.10 -21.39
N ASP A 109 -9.48 6.30 -20.94
CA ASP A 109 -10.43 5.22 -20.59
C ASP A 109 -11.88 5.75 -20.49
#